data_AF-A0A533UHB8-F1
#
_entry.id   AF-A0A533UHB8-F1
#
_cell.length_a   1.000
_cell.length_b   1.000
_cell.length_c   1.000
_cell.angle_alpha   90.00
_cell.angle_beta   90.00
_cell.angle_gamma   90.00
#
_symmetry.space_group_name_H-M   'P 1'
#
loop_
_entity.id
_entity.type
_entity.pdbx_description
1 polymer ?
#
loop_
_entity_poly.entity_id
_entity_poly.type
_entity_poly.pdbx_seq_one_letter_code
_entity_poly.pdbx_strand_id
1 'polypeptide(L)' 'LGVAEITRLGMKESEMKEVAGFIKQVVVDKKDKEKVASDVKKFRKDFQKVQYCFENKLGAYEYVKL' A
#
# COMPACT_ATOMS: atom_id res chain seq x y z
N LEU A 1 -6.35 8.47 -0.48
CA LEU A 1 -6.62 7.03 -0.60
C LEU A 1 -7.24 6.77 -1.96
N GLY A 2 -6.44 6.38 -2.95
CA GLY A 2 -6.94 6.03 -4.27
C GLY A 2 -6.95 4.51 -4.42
N VAL A 3 -8.12 3.89 -4.59
CA VAL A 3 -8.22 2.45 -4.88
C VAL A 3 -7.44 2.10 -6.14
N ALA A 4 -7.54 2.94 -7.18
CA ALA A 4 -6.81 2.76 -8.43
C ALA A 4 -5.28 2.71 -8.24
N GLU A 5 -4.72 3.48 -7.31
CA GLU A 5 -3.27 3.50 -7.06
C GLU A 5 -2.79 2.17 -6.49
N ILE A 6 -3.45 1.68 -5.45
CA ILE A 6 -3.06 0.44 -4.77
C ILE A 6 -3.41 -0.81 -5.58
N THR A 7 -4.49 -0.77 -6.37
CA THR A 7 -4.77 -1.81 -7.37
C THR A 7 -3.67 -1.84 -8.42
N ARG A 8 -3.17 -0.68 -8.88
CA ARG A 8 -2.04 -0.62 -9.81
C ARG A 8 -0.74 -1.21 -9.23
N LEU A 9 -0.60 -1.33 -7.91
CA LEU A 9 0.52 -2.02 -7.27
C LEU A 9 0.30 -3.54 -7.11
N GLY A 10 -0.88 -4.04 -7.49
CA GLY A 10 -1.26 -5.45 -7.41
C GLY A 10 -2.12 -5.83 -6.20
N MET A 11 -2.59 -4.87 -5.40
CA MET A 11 -3.49 -5.15 -4.28
C MET A 11 -4.89 -5.53 -4.80
N LYS A 12 -5.49 -6.55 -4.17
CA LYS A 12 -6.83 -7.06 -4.47
C LYS A 12 -7.77 -6.85 -3.27
N GLU A 13 -8.88 -7.56 -3.29
CA GLU A 13 -9.97 -7.46 -2.31
C GLU A 13 -9.52 -7.85 -0.89
N SER A 14 -8.65 -8.86 -0.76
CA SER A 14 -8.07 -9.27 0.53
C SER A 14 -7.25 -8.15 1.16
N GLU A 15 -6.41 -7.49 0.36
CA GLU A 15 -5.59 -6.38 0.81
C GLU A 15 -6.44 -5.16 1.17
N MET A 16 -7.57 -4.94 0.50
CA MET A 16 -8.49 -3.86 0.85
C MET A 16 -9.12 -4.06 2.23
N LYS A 17 -9.38 -5.31 2.64
CA LYS A 17 -9.85 -5.60 4.00
C LYS A 17 -8.80 -5.23 5.04
N GLU A 18 -7.52 -5.53 4.78
CA GLU A 18 -6.41 -5.14 5.65
C GLU A 18 -6.25 -3.62 5.74
N VAL A 19 -6.35 -2.90 4.62
CA VAL A 19 -6.33 -1.42 4.60
C VAL A 19 -7.47 -0.84 5.42
N ALA A 20 -8.69 -1.38 5.29
CA ALA A 20 -9.82 -0.97 6.12
C ALA A 20 -9.57 -1.25 7.62
N GLY A 21 -8.91 -2.38 7.93
CA GLY A 21 -8.44 -2.72 9.27
C GLY A 21 -7.49 -1.67 9.84
N PHE A 22 -6.48 -1.24 9.07
CA PHE A 22 -5.56 -0.18 9.51
C PHE A 22 -6.27 1.15 9.74
N ILE A 23 -7.22 1.52 8.88
CA ILE A 23 -8.04 2.73 9.06
C ILE A 23 -8.85 2.66 10.35
N LYS A 24 -9.52 1.52 10.60
CA LYS A 24 -10.28 1.28 11.83
C LYS A 24 -9.40 1.42 13.07
N GLN A 25 -8.20 0.85 13.05
CA GLN A 25 -7.28 0.91 14.19
C GLN A 25 -6.90 2.34 14.59
N VAL A 26 -6.75 3.24 13.61
CA VAL A 26 -6.41 4.64 13.87
C VAL A 26 -7.64 5.46 14.27
N VAL A 27 -8.74 5.30 13.54
CA VAL A 27 -9.91 6.19 13.66
C VAL A 27 -10.84 5.76 14.81
N VAL A 28 -11.11 4.46 14.93
CA VAL A 28 -12.06 3.90 15.89
C VAL A 28 -11.33 3.47 17.16
N ASP A 29 -10.33 2.61 17.01
CA ASP A 29 -9.64 2.00 18.17
C ASP A 29 -8.61 2.96 18.81
N LYS A 30 -8.36 4.13 18.19
CA LYS A 30 -7.41 5.16 18.65
C LYS A 30 -6.04 4.61 19.04
N LYS A 31 -5.58 3.58 18.32
CA LYS A 31 -4.25 3.02 18.53
C LYS A 31 -3.16 4.04 18.22
N ASP A 32 -2.00 3.78 18.81
CA ASP A 32 -0.81 4.58 18.56
C ASP A 32 -0.46 4.62 17.06
N LYS A 33 -0.34 5.83 16.53
CA LYS A 33 -0.16 6.08 15.09
C LYS A 33 1.19 5.58 14.60
N GLU A 34 2.23 5.61 15.43
CA GLU A 34 3.58 5.19 15.04
C GLU A 34 3.64 3.67 14.87
N LYS A 35 2.98 2.93 15.76
CA LYS A 35 2.83 1.48 15.64
C LYS A 35 2.10 1.09 14.36
N VAL A 36 0.93 1.69 14.12
CA VAL A 36 0.15 1.40 12.90
C VAL A 36 0.92 1.80 11.64
N ALA A 37 1.67 2.90 11.66
CA ALA A 37 2.50 3.32 10.53
C ALA A 37 3.61 2.29 10.23
N SER A 38 4.22 1.68 11.26
CA SER A 38 5.21 0.61 11.08
C SER A 38 4.61 -0.62 10.42
N ASP A 39 3.39 -1.00 10.82
CA ASP A 39 2.69 -2.15 10.26
C ASP A 39 2.25 -1.90 8.81
N VAL A 40 1.70 -0.71 8.52
CA VAL A 40 1.39 -0.28 7.14
C VAL A 40 2.65 -0.27 6.27
N LYS A 41 3.79 0.19 6.81
CA LYS A 41 5.06 0.20 6.08
C LYS A 41 5.53 -1.21 5.74
N LYS A 42 5.38 -2.18 6.66
CA LYS A 42 5.69 -3.58 6.40
C LYS A 42 4.76 -4.17 5.33
N PHE A 43 3.44 -3.97 5.49
CA PHE A 43 2.44 -4.42 4.53
C PHE A 43 2.71 -3.91 3.11
N ARG A 44 3.07 -2.62 2.97
CA ARG A 44 3.36 -2.02 1.66
C ARG A 44 4.62 -2.59 1.00
N LYS A 45 5.59 -3.16 1.74
CA LYS A 45 6.86 -3.65 1.16
C LYS A 45 6.67 -4.75 0.12
N ASP A 46 5.57 -5.48 0.19
CA ASP A 46 5.29 -6.56 -0.77
C ASP A 46 4.70 -6.02 -2.09
N PHE A 47 4.25 -4.76 -2.11
CA PHE A 47 3.59 -4.10 -3.24
C PHE A 47 4.43 -2.93 -3.78
N GLN A 48 5.60 -3.25 -4.35
CA GLN A 48 6.57 -2.26 -4.86
C GLN A 48 6.63 -2.16 -6.38
N LYS A 49 5.88 -2.99 -7.12
CA LYS A 49 5.92 -3.03 -8.58
C LYS A 49 4.59 -2.60 -9.18
N VAL A 50 4.66 -1.89 -10.30
CA VAL A 50 3.48 -1.56 -11.10
C VAL A 50 2.99 -2.81 -11.82
N GLN A 51 1.70 -3.08 -11.71
CA GLN A 51 0.97 -4.10 -12.44
C GLN A 51 0.12 -3.45 -13.54
N TYR A 52 -0.41 -4.26 -14.45
CA TYR A 52 -1.29 -3.81 -15.55
C TYR A 52 -0.59 -2.85 -16.53
N CYS A 53 0.71 -3.05 -16.77
CA CYS A 53 1.50 -2.32 -17.76
C CYS A 53 2.43 -3.28 -18.53
N PHE A 54 2.90 -2.85 -19.70
CA PHE A 54 3.76 -3.69 -20.56
C PHE A 54 5.17 -3.90 -19.97
N GLU A 55 5.73 -2.89 -19.30
CA GLU A 55 7.04 -2.95 -18.65
C GLU A 55 6.91 -2.72 -17.15
N ASN A 56 7.36 -3.70 -16.34
CA ASN A 56 7.30 -3.66 -14.88
C ASN A 56 8.69 -3.79 -14.22
N LYS A 57 9.75 -3.45 -14.97
CA LYS A 57 11.15 -3.66 -14.53
C LYS A 57 11.58 -2.70 -13.43
N LEU A 58 11.00 -1.51 -13.38
CA LEU A 58 11.28 -0.48 -12.39
C LEU A 58 10.31 -0.59 -11.21
N GLY A 59 10.78 -0.26 -10.02
CA GLY A 59 9.93 -0.07 -8.85
C GLY A 59 8.90 1.05 -9.08
N ALA A 60 7.70 0.89 -8.54
CA ALA A 60 6.58 1.81 -8.77
C ALA A 60 6.84 3.25 -8.33
N TYR A 61 7.80 3.46 -7.44
CA TYR A 61 8.23 4.77 -6.97
C TYR A 61 9.75 4.91 -7.06
N GLU A 62 10.39 4.16 -7.95
CA GLU A 62 11.83 4.24 -8.16
C GLU A 62 12.18 5.59 -8.79
N TYR A 63 13.12 6.30 -8.18
CA TYR A 63 13.55 7.60 -8.67
C TYR A 63 14.50 7.39 -9.86
N VAL A 64 14.05 7.76 -11.06
CA VAL A 64 14.89 7.77 -12.26
C VAL A 64 15.37 9.19 -12.51
N LYS A 65 16.69 9.39 -12.47
CA LYS A 65 17.32 10.64 -12.85
C LYS A 65 17.50 10.62 -14.38
N LEU A 66 16.75 11.48 -15.07
CA LEU A 66 16.89 11.73 -16.51
C LEU A 66 18.04 12.71 -16.76
#